data_AF-A0A6M5YPQ2-F1
#
_entry.id   AF-A0A6M5YPQ2-F1
#
_cell.length_a   1.000
_cell.length_b   1.000
_cell.length_c   1.000
_cell.angle_alpha   90.00
_cell.angle_beta   90.00
_cell.angle_gamma   90.00
#
_symmetry.space_group_name_H-M   'P 1'
#
loop_
_entity.id
_entity.type
_entity.pdbx_description
1 polymer ?
#
loop_
_entity_poly.entity_id
_entity_poly.type
_entity_poly.pdbx_seq_one_letter_code
_entity_poly.pdbx_strand_id
1 'polypeptide(L)' 'MVGTFYPKPDPKKPEYVTVGSKVTPKTVVCKVEAMKLFNEITADCTGTVVEVCVKDGDPVEYNQVLYRVEPS' A
#
# COMPACT_ATOMS: atom_id res chain seq x y z
N MET A 1 -3.70 5.03 -15.17
CA MET A 1 -3.13 6.20 -14.46
C MET A 1 -1.86 5.70 -13.79
N VAL A 2 -0.71 6.29 -14.12
CA VAL A 2 0.58 5.94 -13.50
C VAL A 2 0.76 6.80 -12.25
N GLY A 3 1.11 6.18 -11.14
CA GLY A 3 1.46 6.86 -9.89
C GLY A 3 2.80 6.36 -9.36
N THR A 4 3.25 6.95 -8.25
CA THR A 4 4.45 6.49 -7.51
C THR A 4 4.01 5.89 -6.19
N PHE A 5 4.47 4.68 -5.89
CA PHE A 5 4.12 3.97 -4.66
C PHE A 5 5.00 4.40 -3.49
N TYR A 6 4.37 4.65 -2.35
CA TYR A 6 5.02 4.95 -1.09
C TYR A 6 4.41 4.09 0.03
N PRO A 7 5.17 3.19 0.67
CA PRO A 7 4.70 2.37 1.78
C PRO A 7 4.65 3.16 3.11
N LYS A 8 5.13 4.42 3.13
CA LYS A 8 5.20 5.28 4.31
C LYS A 8 4.34 6.52 4.14
N PRO A 9 3.71 7.04 5.21
CA PRO A 9 3.00 8.33 5.15
C PRO A 9 3.98 9.48 4.88
N ASP A 10 5.19 9.38 5.46
CA ASP A 10 6.28 10.34 5.33
C ASP A 10 7.63 9.60 5.32
N PRO A 11 8.69 10.17 4.72
CA PRO A 11 10.02 9.55 4.66
C PRO A 11 10.65 9.28 6.04
N LYS A 12 10.16 9.95 7.10
CA LYS A 12 10.64 9.79 8.48
C LYS A 12 9.76 8.90 9.35
N LYS A 13 8.63 8.41 8.82
CA LYS A 13 7.66 7.60 9.54
C LYS A 13 7.82 6.12 9.17
N PRO A 14 7.40 5.20 10.07
CA PRO A 14 7.35 3.79 9.74
C PRO A 14 6.38 3.53 8.59
N GLU A 15 6.54 2.37 7.95
CA GLU A 15 5.62 1.88 6.93
C GLU A 15 4.21 1.72 7.52
N TYR A 16 3.19 1.95 6.69
CA TYR A 16 1.80 1.74 7.08
C TYR A 16 1.56 0.29 7.51
N VAL A 17 2.07 -0.66 6.72
CA VAL A 17 1.98 -2.10 6.97
C VAL A 17 3.26 -2.79 6.50
N THR A 18 3.59 -3.90 7.16
CA THR A 18 4.71 -4.79 6.80
C THR A 18 4.21 -6.23 6.69
N VAL A 19 5.02 -7.12 6.11
CA VAL A 19 4.68 -8.56 6.09
C VAL A 19 4.44 -9.07 7.52
N GLY A 20 3.33 -9.75 7.74
CA GLY A 20 2.83 -10.18 9.04
C GLY A 20 1.87 -9.20 9.72
N SER A 21 1.67 -8.00 9.17
CA SER A 21 0.71 -7.02 9.71
C SER A 21 -0.74 -7.43 9.40
N LYS A 22 -1.62 -7.28 10.38
CA LYS A 22 -3.08 -7.46 10.18
C LYS A 22 -3.72 -6.20 9.61
N VAL A 23 -4.57 -6.37 8.61
CA VAL A 23 -5.29 -5.29 7.95
C VAL A 23 -6.81 -5.50 8.03
N THR A 24 -7.54 -4.40 7.97
CA THR A 24 -9.00 -4.36 7.87
C THR A 24 -9.39 -3.49 6.67
N PRO A 25 -10.65 -3.50 6.20
CA PRO A 25 -11.07 -2.69 5.06
C PRO A 25 -10.84 -1.20 5.22
N LYS A 26 -10.73 -0.71 6.47
CA LYS A 26 -10.45 0.70 6.79
C LYS A 26 -8.97 1.02 7.02
N THR A 27 -8.11 0.00 7.03
CA THR A 27 -6.67 0.17 7.27
C THR A 27 -6.01 0.72 6.01
N VAL A 28 -5.34 1.86 6.14
CA VAL A 28 -4.48 2.41 5.08
C VAL A 28 -3.22 1.56 4.99
N VAL A 29 -2.92 1.07 3.79
CA VAL A 29 -1.78 0.16 3.53
C VAL A 29 -0.62 0.86 2.84
N CYS A 30 -0.89 1.88 2.01
CA CYS A 30 0.13 2.66 1.33
C CYS A 30 -0.45 3.98 0.82
N LYS A 31 0.43 4.83 0.28
CA LYS A 31 0.09 6.07 -0.38
C LYS A 31 0.58 6.01 -1.83
N VAL A 32 -0.23 6.49 -2.77
CA VAL A 32 0.14 6.58 -4.19
C VAL A 32 0.07 8.03 -4.63
N GLU A 33 1.17 8.53 -5.18
CA GLU A 33 1.22 9.87 -5.77
C GLU A 33 0.86 9.81 -7.26
N ALA A 34 -0.23 10.47 -7.66
CA ALA A 34 -0.62 10.61 -9.06
C ALA A 34 -0.94 12.08 -9.35
N MET A 35 -0.29 12.66 -10.37
CA MET A 35 -0.51 14.06 -10.78
C MET A 35 -0.37 15.08 -9.63
N LYS A 36 0.66 14.93 -8.77
CA LYS A 36 0.88 15.73 -7.55
C LYS A 36 -0.17 15.58 -6.44
N LEU A 37 -1.09 14.63 -6.57
CA LEU A 37 -2.05 14.27 -5.53
C LEU A 37 -1.60 12.99 -4.85
N PHE A 38 -1.57 13.01 -3.53
CA PHE A 38 -1.31 11.84 -2.72
C PHE A 38 -2.63 11.19 -2.32
N ASN A 39 -2.85 9.96 -2.80
CA ASN A 39 -4.03 9.18 -2.47
C ASN A 39 -3.64 8.06 -1.51
N GLU A 40 -4.39 7.94 -0.41
CA GLU A 40 -4.24 6.84 0.51
C GLU A 40 -5.02 5.63 0.00
N ILE A 41 -4.39 4.46 0.01
CA ILE A 41 -4.99 3.21 -0.43
C ILE A 41 -5.34 2.39 0.81
N THR A 42 -6.59 1.96 0.90
CA THR A 42 -7.09 1.08 1.97
C THR A 42 -7.07 -0.38 1.53
N ALA A 43 -6.97 -1.31 2.49
CA ALA A 43 -6.87 -2.73 2.18
C ALA A 43 -8.13 -3.33 1.54
N ASP A 44 -9.31 -2.76 1.78
CA ASP A 44 -10.65 -3.24 1.38
C ASP A 44 -11.02 -4.67 1.86
N CYS A 45 -10.07 -5.39 2.45
CA CYS A 45 -10.20 -6.74 2.97
C CYS A 45 -9.71 -6.85 4.42
N THR A 46 -10.06 -7.95 5.07
CA THR A 46 -9.54 -8.32 6.38
C THR A 46 -8.60 -9.51 6.23
N GLY A 47 -7.41 -9.43 6.83
CA GLY A 47 -6.45 -10.52 6.74
C GLY A 47 -5.06 -10.11 7.21
N THR A 48 -4.05 -10.90 6.82
CA THR A 48 -2.64 -10.65 7.15
C THR A 48 -1.83 -10.42 5.87
N VAL A 49 -1.01 -9.37 5.83
CA VAL A 49 -0.12 -9.09 4.70
C VAL A 49 0.93 -10.19 4.62
N VAL A 50 0.96 -10.94 3.51
CA VAL A 50 1.93 -12.01 3.29
C VAL A 50 3.07 -11.60 2.36
N GLU A 51 2.84 -10.60 1.51
CA GLU A 51 3.84 -10.14 0.53
C GLU A 51 3.59 -8.68 0.15
N VAL A 52 4.67 -7.93 -0.05
CA VAL A 52 4.65 -6.60 -0.68
C VAL A 52 5.26 -6.74 -2.07
N CYS A 53 4.48 -6.47 -3.12
CA CYS A 53 4.86 -6.75 -4.50
C CYS A 53 5.56 -5.56 -5.20
N VAL A 54 5.78 -4.46 -4.48
CA VAL A 54 6.32 -3.19 -4.99
C VAL A 54 7.23 -2.54 -3.95
N LYS A 55 8.16 -1.70 -4.41
CA LYS A 55 9.11 -1.01 -3.54
C LYS A 55 8.83 0.49 -3.47
N ASP A 56 9.32 1.11 -2.41
CA ASP A 56 9.27 2.55 -2.23
C ASP A 56 9.86 3.30 -3.44
N GLY A 57 9.06 4.19 -4.03
CA GLY A 57 9.43 4.96 -5.22
C GLY A 57 9.18 4.26 -6.56
N ASP A 58 8.69 3.01 -6.57
CA ASP A 58 8.37 2.34 -7.83
C ASP A 58 7.16 2.99 -8.53
N PRO A 59 7.18 3.08 -9.88
CA PRO A 59 6.00 3.44 -10.64
C PRO A 59 4.95 2.33 -10.53
N VAL A 60 3.70 2.72 -10.31
CA VAL A 60 2.55 1.82 -10.24
C VAL A 60 1.46 2.21 -11.22
N GLU A 61 0.80 1.21 -11.78
CA GLU A 61 -0.28 1.39 -12.74
C GLU A 61 -1.64 0.98 -12.15
N TYR A 62 -2.70 1.36 -12.87
CA TYR A 62 -4.05 0.93 -12.53
C TYR A 62 -4.15 -0.60 -12.64
N ASN A 63 -4.79 -1.25 -11.66
CA ASN A 63 -4.87 -2.71 -11.50
C ASN A 63 -3.54 -3.45 -11.23
N GLN A 64 -2.45 -2.75 -10.92
CA GLN A 64 -1.23 -3.40 -10.48
C GLN A 64 -1.39 -3.96 -9.05
N VAL A 65 -0.89 -5.18 -8.84
CA VAL A 65 -0.90 -5.82 -7.51
C VAL A 65 0.14 -5.12 -6.61
N LEU A 66 -0.33 -4.56 -5.50
CA LEU A 66 0.53 -3.87 -4.53
C LEU A 66 0.93 -4.78 -3.35
N TYR A 67 -0.06 -5.48 -2.81
CA TYR A 67 0.08 -6.35 -1.65
C TYR A 67 -0.67 -7.66 -1.89
N ARG A 68 -0.14 -8.75 -1.31
CA ARG A 68 -0.89 -9.99 -1.14
C ARG A 68 -1.31 -10.11 0.31
N VAL A 69 -2.60 -10.35 0.52
CA VAL A 69 -3.20 -10.52 1.84
C VAL A 69 -3.78 -11.92 1.92
N GLU A 70 -3.42 -12.65 2.96
CA GLU A 70 -4.08 -13.89 3.34
C GLU A 70 -5.33 -13.55 4.15
N PRO A 71 -6.55 -13.79 3.62
CA PRO A 71 -7.78 -13.49 4.33
C PRO A 71 -7.89 -14.35 5.59
N SER A 72 -8.44 -13.76 6.66
CA SER A 72 -8.68 -14.42 7.95
C SER A 72 -10.16 -14.57 8.23
#